data_AF-A0A1C5LHU6-F1
#
_entry.id   AF-A0A1C5LHU6-F1
#
_cell.length_a   1.000
_cell.length_b   1.000
_cell.length_c   1.000
_cell.angle_alpha   90.00
_cell.angle_beta   90.00
_cell.angle_gamma   90.00
#
_symmetry.space_group_name_H-M   'P 1'
#
loop_
_entity.id
_entity.type
_entity.pdbx_description
1 polymer ?
#
loop_
_entity_poly.entity_id
_entity_poly.type
_entity_poly.pdbx_seq_one_letter_code
_entity_poly.pdbx_strand_id
1 'polypeptide(L)' 'MQKKQFIGRTQYIAKGDKLVRKVESIKTKEQKKEEYKEIITLLKKEYSIRNTASLCNIDISTVQKNKENLAL' A
#
# COMPACT_ATOMS: atom_id res chain seq x y z
N MET A 1 7.55 -9.89 34.73
CA MET A 1 8.14 -8.55 34.91
C MET A 1 7.70 -7.66 33.74
N GLN A 2 6.71 -6.80 33.96
CA GLN A 2 6.06 -6.04 32.89
C GLN A 2 6.95 -4.86 32.47
N LYS A 3 7.18 -4.74 31.15
CA LYS A 3 8.09 -3.76 30.54
C LYS A 3 7.58 -2.34 30.80
N LYS A 4 8.33 -1.54 31.58
CA LYS A 4 8.16 -0.09 31.71
C LYS A 4 8.52 0.57 30.37
N GLN A 5 7.56 0.69 29.45
CA GLN A 5 7.77 1.30 28.14
C GLN A 5 7.34 2.78 28.15
N PHE A 6 8.36 3.65 28.14
CA PHE A 6 8.41 5.00 27.58
C PHE A 6 7.35 6.03 28.00
N ILE A 7 7.77 6.91 28.92
CA ILE A 7 7.09 8.15 29.35
C ILE A 7 6.86 9.11 28.17
N GLY A 8 7.76 9.13 27.17
CA GLY A 8 7.66 10.07 26.04
C GLY A 8 6.59 9.71 25.00
N ARG A 9 6.46 8.44 24.62
CA ARG A 9 5.50 8.01 23.58
C ARG A 9 4.05 8.14 24.07
N THR A 10 3.82 7.78 25.33
CA THR A 10 2.50 7.91 25.98
C THR A 10 2.10 9.39 26.13
N GLN A 11 3.02 10.27 26.53
CA GLN A 11 2.78 11.71 26.57
C GLN A 11 2.51 12.32 25.18
N TYR A 12 3.23 11.88 24.15
CA TYR A 12 3.06 12.35 22.77
C TYR A 12 1.66 12.00 22.22
N ILE A 13 1.20 10.77 22.46
CA ILE A 13 -0.15 10.33 22.08
C ILE A 13 -1.22 11.08 22.91
N ALA A 14 -0.98 11.31 24.20
CA ALA A 14 -1.91 12.03 25.08
C ALA A 14 -2.06 13.52 24.72
N LYS A 15 -1.03 14.13 24.12
CA LYS A 15 -1.08 15.50 23.57
C LYS A 15 -1.90 15.61 22.28
N GLY A 16 -2.37 14.48 21.72
CA GLY A 16 -3.17 14.44 20.50
C GLY A 16 -2.34 14.35 19.22
N ASP A 17 -1.01 14.26 19.34
CA ASP A 17 -0.12 14.15 18.19
C ASP A 17 -0.10 12.72 17.64
N LYS A 18 -0.36 12.59 16.33
CA LYS A 18 -0.40 11.29 15.64
C LYS A 18 1.00 10.91 15.14
N LEU A 19 1.53 9.79 15.61
CA LEU A 19 2.77 9.16 15.12
C LEU A 19 2.55 8.45 13.77
N VAL A 20 1.98 9.16 12.80
CA VAL A 20 1.65 8.61 11.49
C VAL A 20 2.52 9.32 10.44
N ARG A 21 2.81 8.63 9.33
CA ARG A 21 3.40 9.28 8.15
C ARG A 21 2.53 10.46 7.73
N LYS A 22 3.16 11.54 7.26
CA LYS A 22 2.41 12.69 6.75
C LYS A 22 1.46 12.23 5.63
N VAL A 23 0.22 12.72 5.69
CA VAL A 23 -0.89 12.29 4.82
C VAL A 23 -0.60 12.55 3.33
N GLU A 24 0.18 13.60 3.04
CA GLU A 24 0.64 13.96 1.70
C GLU A 24 1.56 12.92 1.03
N SER A 25 2.18 12.03 1.80
CA SER A 25 3.05 10.98 1.24
C SER A 25 2.28 9.72 0.80
N ILE A 26 0.97 9.69 0.98
CA ILE A 26 0.12 8.56 0.62
C ILE A 26 -0.38 8.77 -0.81
N LYS A 27 0.17 8.00 -1.77
CA LYS A 27 -0.31 8.01 -3.16
C LYS A 27 -1.83 7.82 -3.19
N THR A 28 -2.54 8.75 -3.83
CA THR A 28 -3.99 8.70 -3.97
C THR A 28 -4.41 7.53 -4.86
N LYS A 29 -5.68 7.09 -4.76
CA LYS A 29 -6.20 5.99 -5.60
C LYS A 29 -6.12 6.31 -7.09
N GLU A 30 -6.24 7.58 -7.46
CA GLU A 30 -6.18 8.05 -8.85
C GLU A 30 -4.77 7.94 -9.42
N GLN A 31 -3.76 8.39 -8.69
CA GLN A 31 -2.35 8.25 -9.09
C GLN A 31 -1.96 6.78 -9.27
N LYS A 32 -2.40 5.89 -8.37
CA LYS A 32 -2.17 4.44 -8.49
C LYS A 32 -2.89 3.83 -9.70
N LYS A 33 -4.10 4.31 -10.02
CA LYS A 33 -4.80 3.88 -11.24
C LYS A 33 -4.00 4.28 -12.46
N GLU A 34 -3.29 5.41 -12.43
CA GLU A 34 -2.48 5.84 -13.56
C GLU A 34 -1.17 5.07 -13.74
N GLU A 35 -0.44 4.89 -12.64
CA GLU A 35 0.83 4.18 -12.63
C GLU A 35 0.66 2.70 -12.99
N TYR A 36 -0.49 2.10 -12.63
CA TYR A 36 -0.77 0.68 -12.83
C TYR A 36 -1.88 0.40 -13.86
N LYS A 37 -2.15 1.32 -14.80
CA LYS A 37 -3.18 1.12 -15.87
C LYS A 37 -2.96 -0.20 -16.61
N GLU A 38 -1.70 -0.50 -16.95
CA GLU A 38 -1.33 -1.72 -17.68
C GLU A 38 -1.61 -2.99 -16.88
N ILE A 39 -1.23 -3.02 -15.60
CA ILE A 39 -1.50 -4.15 -14.70
C ILE A 39 -3.01 -4.36 -14.57
N ILE A 40 -3.78 -3.29 -14.38
CA ILE A 40 -5.24 -3.35 -14.24
C ILE A 40 -5.89 -3.91 -15.50
N THR A 41 -5.46 -3.48 -16.68
CA THR A 41 -6.01 -3.99 -17.95
C THR A 41 -5.65 -5.46 -18.18
N LEU A 42 -4.45 -5.90 -17.81
CA LEU A 42 -4.05 -7.31 -17.88
C LEU A 42 -4.83 -8.18 -16.88
N LEU A 43 -5.01 -7.73 -15.64
CA LEU A 43 -5.79 -8.46 -14.64
C LEU A 43 -7.26 -8.58 -15.04
N LYS A 44 -7.84 -7.55 -15.68
CA LYS A 44 -9.21 -7.60 -16.23
C LYS A 44 -9.38 -8.57 -17.39
N LYS A 45 -8.31 -8.84 -18.15
CA LYS A 45 -8.27 -9.84 -19.22
C LYS A 45 -7.98 -11.26 -18.70
N GLU A 46 -8.08 -11.47 -17.38
CA GLU A 46 -7.85 -12.74 -16.69
C GLU A 46 -6.43 -13.32 -16.82
N TYR A 47 -5.43 -12.47 -17.06
CA TYR A 47 -4.04 -12.93 -16.98
C TYR A 47 -3.67 -13.30 -15.54
N SER A 48 -2.86 -14.35 -15.39
CA SER A 48 -2.38 -14.78 -14.08
C SER A 48 -1.48 -13.71 -13.45
N ILE A 49 -1.53 -13.59 -12.11
CA ILE A 49 -0.71 -12.63 -11.35
C ILE A 49 0.78 -12.77 -11.71
N ARG A 50 1.26 -14.01 -11.88
CA ARG A 50 2.65 -14.29 -12.21
C ARG A 50 3.01 -13.82 -13.63
N ASN A 51 2.14 -14.05 -14.61
CA ASN A 51 2.36 -13.58 -15.98
C ASN A 51 2.36 -12.05 -16.05
N THR A 52 1.43 -11.39 -15.36
CA THR A 52 1.39 -9.91 -15.33
C THR A 52 2.64 -9.32 -14.69
N ALA A 53 3.18 -9.94 -13.64
CA ALA A 53 4.43 -9.52 -13.00
C ALA A 53 5.63 -9.63 -13.94
N SER A 54 5.74 -10.75 -14.67
CA SER A 54 6.80 -10.97 -15.67
C SER A 54 6.69 -10.01 -16.86
N LEU A 55 5.48 -9.73 -17.35
CA LEU A 55 5.27 -8.83 -18.49
C LEU A 55 5.57 -7.37 -18.16
N CYS A 56 5.20 -6.91 -16.96
CA CYS A 56 5.42 -5.53 -16.54
C CYS A 56 6.76 -5.33 -15.81
N ASN A 57 7.57 -6.37 -15.58
CA ASN A 57 8.79 -6.34 -14.77
C ASN A 57 8.58 -5.75 -13.37
N ILE A 58 7.50 -6.13 -12.72
CA ILE A 58 7.10 -5.62 -11.40
C ILE A 58 7.00 -6.78 -10.42
N ASP A 59 7.28 -6.49 -9.14
CA ASP A 59 7.13 -7.48 -8.07
C ASP A 59 5.71 -8.01 -7.95
N ILE A 60 5.61 -9.32 -7.73
CA ILE A 60 4.35 -10.05 -7.49
C ILE A 60 3.55 -9.38 -6.36
N SER A 61 4.24 -8.91 -5.31
CA SER A 61 3.59 -8.26 -4.17
C SER A 61 2.84 -6.98 -4.54
N THR A 62 3.34 -6.25 -5.54
CA THR A 62 2.74 -5.00 -6.01
C THR A 62 1.50 -5.28 -6.86
N VAL A 63 1.56 -6.31 -7.71
CA VAL A 63 0.41 -6.79 -8.48
C VAL A 63 -0.70 -7.28 -7.54
N GLN A 64 -0.34 -8.07 -6.52
CA GLN A 64 -1.29 -8.59 -5.54
C GLN A 64 -1.93 -7.46 -4.71
N LYS A 65 -1.15 -6.50 -4.22
CA LYS A 65 -1.67 -5.31 -3.55
C LYS A 65 -2.60 -4.51 -4.46
N ASN A 66 -2.29 -4.38 -5.74
CA ASN A 66 -3.16 -3.68 -6.67
C ASN A 66 -4.48 -4.43 -6.89
N LYS A 67 -4.45 -5.75 -7.00
CA LYS A 67 -5.66 -6.58 -7.06
C LYS A 67 -6.55 -6.39 -5.82
N GLU A 68 -5.96 -6.50 -4.63
CA GLU A 68 -6.66 -6.31 -3.35
C GLU A 68 -7.19 -4.87 -3.17
N ASN A 69 -6.36 -3.85 -3.46
CA ASN A 69 -6.73 -2.44 -3.28
C ASN A 69 -7.76 -1.94 -4.30
N LEU A 70 -7.76 -2.48 -5.52
CA LEU A 70 -8.74 -2.12 -6.56
C LEU A 70 -10.00 -2.99 -6.53
N ALA A 71 -10.04 -4.03 -5.69
CA ALA A 71 -11.15 -4.97 -5.56
C ALA A 71 -11.64 -5.47 -6.95
N LEU A 72 -10.69 -6.02 -7.72
CA LEU A 72 -10.93 -6.80 -8.94
C LEU A 72 -10.77 -8.29 -8.61
#